data_AF-A0A7X9EWF1-F1
#
_entry.id   AF-A0A7X9EWF1-F1
#
_cell.length_a   1.000
_cell.length_b   1.000
_cell.length_c   1.000
_cell.angle_alpha   90.00
_cell.angle_beta   90.00
_cell.angle_gamma   90.00
#
_symmetry.space_group_name_H-M   'P 1'
#
loop_
_entity.id
_entity.type
_entity.pdbx_description
1 polymer ?
#
loop_
_entity_poly.entity_id
_entity_poly.type
_entity_poly.pdbx_seq_one_letter_code
_entity_poly.pdbx_strand_id
1 'polypeptide(L)' 'MQGKLYVCGTPIGNLEDSSIRLLKTLRRVDLIACEDTRQTVKLLNRFKIKKKLISYHEHSQPHREQ' A
#
# COMPACT_ATOMS: atom_id res chain seq x y z
N MET A 1 11.08 -19.59 4.05
CA MET A 1 9.65 -19.36 3.74
C MET A 1 9.54 -18.39 2.58
N GLN A 2 8.61 -18.61 1.65
CA GLN A 2 8.40 -17.73 0.50
C GLN A 2 7.54 -16.51 0.88
N GLY A 3 7.85 -15.36 0.30
CA GLY A 3 7.05 -14.14 0.46
C GLY A 3 5.64 -14.27 -0.15
N LYS A 4 4.71 -13.41 0.26
CA LYS A 4 3.35 -13.34 -0.31
C LYS A 4 3.07 -11.94 -0.83
N LEU A 5 2.54 -11.86 -2.05
CA LEU A 5 2.04 -10.62 -2.64
C LEU A 5 0.52 -10.55 -2.48
N TYR A 6 0.03 -9.41 -2.00
CA TYR A 6 -1.41 -9.12 -1.91
C TYR A 6 -1.74 -7.94 -2.82
N VAL A 7 -2.47 -8.21 -3.91
CA VAL A 7 -3.02 -7.14 -4.75
C VAL A 7 -4.31 -6.64 -4.11
N CYS A 8 -4.37 -5.34 -3.85
CA CYS A 8 -5.41 -4.72 -3.05
C CYS A 8 -6.03 -3.54 -3.80
N GLY A 9 -7.34 -3.56 -4.01
CA GLY A 9 -8.07 -2.39 -4.48
C GLY A 9 -8.18 -1.33 -3.38
N THR A 10 -7.96 -0.08 -3.74
CA THR A 10 -8.19 1.10 -2.87
C THR A 10 -9.53 1.76 -3.20
N PRO A 11 -10.15 2.45 -2.24
CA PRO A 11 -11.37 3.21 -2.53
C PRO A 11 -11.09 4.33 -3.54
N ILE A 12 -12.04 4.58 -4.43
CA ILE A 12 -11.93 5.57 -5.53
C ILE A 12 -12.43 6.97 -5.14
N GLY A 13 -12.61 7.24 -3.85
CA GLY A 13 -13.03 8.55 -3.34
C GLY A 13 -13.33 8.53 -1.85
N ASN A 14 -14.34 7.77 -1.44
CA ASN A 14 -14.72 7.67 -0.03
C ASN A 14 -13.80 6.66 0.70
N LEU A 15 -12.97 7.15 1.62
CA LEU A 15 -12.04 6.30 2.37
C LEU A 15 -12.75 5.23 3.21
N GLU A 16 -14.02 5.45 3.58
CA GLU A 16 -14.82 4.53 4.40
C GLU A 16 -15.27 3.27 3.62
N ASP A 17 -15.18 3.30 2.29
CA ASP A 17 -15.43 2.11 1.45
C ASP A 17 -14.28 1.09 1.51
N SER A 18 -13.22 1.39 2.28
CA SER A 18 -12.11 0.47 2.53
C SER A 18 -12.60 -0.80 3.22
N SER A 19 -12.48 -1.94 2.53
CA SER A 19 -12.87 -3.23 3.14
C SER A 19 -12.06 -3.55 4.40
N ILE A 20 -12.70 -4.26 5.34
CA ILE A 20 -12.02 -4.77 6.55
C ILE A 20 -10.79 -5.60 6.19
N ARG A 21 -10.86 -6.37 5.10
CA ARG A 21 -9.76 -7.19 4.60
C ARG A 21 -8.58 -6.34 4.13
N LEU A 22 -8.81 -5.27 3.38
CA LEU A 22 -7.77 -4.31 2.99
C LEU A 22 -7.04 -3.80 4.22
N LEU A 23 -7.77 -3.28 5.20
CA LEU A 23 -7.18 -2.70 6.41
C LEU A 23 -6.39 -3.73 7.23
N LYS A 24 -6.88 -4.97 7.32
CA LYS A 24 -6.15 -6.07 7.98
C LYS A 24 -4.88 -6.44 7.24
N THR A 25 -4.92 -6.51 5.91
CA THR A 25 -3.75 -6.79 5.08
C THR A 25 -2.69 -5.70 5.26
N LEU A 26 -3.06 -4.43 5.09
CA LEU A 26 -2.15 -3.29 5.24
C LEU A 26 -1.50 -3.25 6.63
N ARG A 27 -2.20 -3.66 7.70
CA ARG A 27 -1.61 -3.74 9.06
C ARG A 27 -0.63 -4.90 9.24
N ARG A 28 -0.73 -5.97 8.45
CA ARG A 28 0.07 -7.19 8.63
C ARG A 28 1.31 -7.26 7.75
N VAL A 29 1.29 -6.66 6.56
CA VAL A 29 2.44 -6.71 5.64
C VAL A 29 3.63 -5.92 6.18
N ASP A 30 4.83 -6.34 5.77
CA ASP A 30 6.09 -5.66 6.11
C ASP A 30 6.31 -4.41 5.26
N LEU A 31 5.78 -4.40 4.03
CA LEU A 31 5.99 -3.37 3.03
C LEU A 31 4.70 -3.13 2.22
N ILE A 32 4.44 -1.87 1.91
CA ILE A 32 3.38 -1.45 0.98
C ILE A 32 4.05 -0.83 -0.24
N ALA A 33 3.86 -1.45 -1.41
CA ALA A 33 4.17 -0.83 -2.69
C ALA A 33 2.91 -0.15 -3.23
N CYS A 34 3.05 1.08 -3.68
CA CYS A 34 1.96 1.84 -4.27
C CYS A 34 2.48 2.71 -5.41
N GLU A 35 1.58 3.04 -6.33
CA GLU A 35 1.77 4.07 -7.34
C GLU A 35 1.96 5.42 -6.64
N ASP A 36 0.89 6.17 -6.36
CA ASP A 36 1.01 7.45 -5.65
C ASP A 36 1.13 7.28 -4.13
N THR A 37 2.34 7.50 -3.60
CA THR A 37 2.61 7.46 -2.15
C THR A 37 1.85 8.55 -1.39
N ARG A 38 1.56 9.70 -1.99
CA ARG A 38 0.85 10.81 -1.33
C ARG A 38 -0.61 10.47 -1.08
N GLN A 39 -1.27 9.81 -2.04
CA GLN A 39 -2.64 9.32 -1.85
C GLN A 39 -2.68 8.18 -0.84
N THR A 40 -1.73 7.24 -0.95
CA THR A 40 -1.67 6.10 -0.03
C THR A 40 -1.42 6.55 1.41
N VAL A 41 -0.58 7.57 1.64
CA VAL A 41 -0.38 8.16 2.97
C VAL A 41 -1.68 8.70 3.57
N LYS A 42 -2.57 9.34 2.79
CA LYS A 42 -3.87 9.82 3.30
C LYS A 42 -4.73 8.65 3.80
N LEU A 43 -4.80 7.56 3.04
CA LEU A 43 -5.52 6.35 3.43
C LEU A 43 -4.94 5.77 4.73
N LEU A 44 -3.62 5.60 4.80
CA LEU A 44 -2.96 5.04 5.97
C LEU A 44 -3.15 5.93 7.22
N ASN A 45 -3.05 7.25 7.06
CA ASN A 45 -3.25 8.21 8.15
C ASN A 45 -4.69 8.18 8.69
N ARG A 46 -5.71 8.14 7.81
CA ARG A 46 -7.12 8.02 8.22
C ARG A 46 -7.36 6.82 9.13
N PHE A 47 -6.71 5.69 8.84
CA PHE A 47 -6.87 4.44 9.60
C PHE A 47 -5.75 4.17 10.62
N LYS A 48 -4.89 5.17 10.88
CA LYS A 48 -3.77 5.12 11.82
C LYS A 48 -2.83 3.92 11.58
N ILE A 49 -2.57 3.61 10.31
CA ILE A 49 -1.67 2.52 9.91
C ILE A 49 -0.28 3.11 9.66
N LYS A 50 0.72 2.64 10.40
CA LYS A 50 2.14 2.99 10.18
C LYS A 50 2.86 1.82 9.53
N LYS A 51 3.27 1.98 8.27
CA LYS A 51 4.00 0.97 7.49
C LYS A 51 4.99 1.60 6.53
N LYS A 52 6.01 0.83 6.17
CA LYS A 52 6.99 1.23 5.17
C LYS A 52 6.31 1.28 3.79
N LEU A 53 6.39 2.44 3.16
CA LEU A 53 5.86 2.71 1.83
C LEU A 53 7.01 2.78 0.83
N ILE A 54 6.83 2.16 -0.33
CA ILE A 54 7.69 2.36 -1.48
C ILE A 54 6.84 2.80 -2.67
N SER A 55 7.33 3.77 -3.43
CA SER A 55 6.77 4.07 -4.75
C SER A 55 7.13 2.94 -5.73
N TYR A 56 6.15 2.60 -6.55
CA TYR A 56 6.28 1.69 -7.68
C TYR A 56 5.57 2.34 -8.88
N HIS A 57 6.36 2.89 -9.79
CA HIS A 57 5.89 3.47 -11.06
C HIS A 57 6.83 3.03 -12.18
N GLU A 58 6.32 3.03 -13.41
CA GLU A 58 7.08 2.64 -14.62
C GLU A 58 8.38 3.45 -14.82
N HIS A 59 8.47 4.65 -14.23
CA HIS A 59 9.65 5.53 -14.30
C HIS A 59 10.52 5.56 -13.03
N SER A 60 10.21 4.80 -11.99
CA SER A 60 11.16 4.62 -10.89
C SER A 60 12.27 3.71 -11.37
N GLN A 61 13.46 4.30 -11.56
CA GLN A 61 14.71 3.72 -12.08
C GLN A 61 14.85 2.19 -11.89
N PRO A 62 15.43 1.46 -12.86
CA PRO A 62 15.63 -0.01 -12.81
C PRO A 62 16.57 -0.51 -11.70
N HIS A 63 16.90 0.32 -10.70
CA HIS A 63 17.87 0.01 -9.66
C HIS A 63 17.28 -0.71 -8.44
N ARG A 64 16.19 -1.46 -8.61
CA ARG A 64 15.62 -2.35 -7.58
C ARG A 64 15.60 -3.82 -8.00
N GLU A 65 16.56 -4.19 -8.84
CA GLU A 65 16.98 -5.58 -9.06
C GLU A 65 18.33 -5.81 -8.37
N GLN A 66 18.34 -5.80 -7.03
CA GLN A 66 19.38 -6.42 -6.21
C GLN A 66 18.73 -7.04 -4.98
#